data_AF-A0A0C3A759-F1
#
_entry.id   AF-A0A0C3A759-F1
#
_cell.length_a   1.000
_cell.length_b   1.000
_cell.length_c   1.000
_cell.angle_alpha   90.00
_cell.angle_beta   90.00
_cell.angle_gamma   90.00
#
_symmetry.space_group_name_H-M   'P 1'
#
loop_
_entity.id
_entity.type
_entity.pdbx_description
1 polymer ?
#
loop_
_entity_poly.entity_id
_entity_poly.type
_entity_poly.pdbx_seq_one_letter_code
_entity_poly.pdbx_strand_id
1 'polypeptide(L)'
;MNYGLIMARSGIPALDQTIPRRMWTPADASALPSEKDLINARSAIDETKTELEIALKVLEAAKLRVAALIKSLEVQRAWIAPIRRLNFDTLSRVFEFSGEDDPKTVMRISAVSHQWRATVLSTPRAWSFLSISHCDDHNVIKLFFD
;
A
#
# COMPACT_ATOMS: atom_id res chain seq x y z
N MET A 1 -15.63 11.27 42.79
CA MET A 1 -16.57 10.46 41.99
C MET A 1 -15.77 9.73 40.92
N ASN A 2 -15.78 8.39 40.98
CA ASN A 2 -15.48 7.47 39.86
C ASN A 2 -16.41 7.78 38.67
N TYR A 3 -16.13 7.47 37.41
CA TYR A 3 -15.62 6.25 36.75
C TYR A 3 -14.81 6.68 35.49
N GLY A 4 -13.87 5.96 34.88
CA GLY A 4 -13.60 4.54 34.82
C GLY A 4 -13.36 4.17 33.35
N LEU A 5 -12.18 3.58 33.07
CA LEU A 5 -11.96 2.49 32.11
C LEU A 5 -12.25 2.72 30.61
N ILE A 6 -11.21 2.87 29.78
CA ILE A 6 -10.91 1.92 28.67
C ILE A 6 -9.38 1.81 28.52
N MET A 7 -8.83 0.77 29.13
CA MET A 7 -7.59 0.10 28.71
C MET A 7 -7.89 -0.73 27.46
N ALA A 8 -7.15 -0.54 26.36
CA ALA A 8 -6.91 -1.63 25.40
C ALA A 8 -5.73 -1.33 24.45
N ARG A 9 -4.57 -1.89 24.84
CA ARG A 9 -3.65 -2.62 23.95
C ARG A 9 -3.02 -1.88 22.76
N SER A 10 -1.92 -1.20 23.03
CA SER A 10 -0.74 -1.28 22.17
C SER A 10 0.47 -1.63 23.01
N GLY A 11 0.43 -2.84 23.57
CA GLY A 11 1.65 -3.51 24.01
C GLY A 11 2.46 -3.85 22.77
N ILE A 12 3.23 -2.88 22.29
CA ILE A 12 4.46 -3.19 21.57
C ILE A 12 5.35 -3.78 22.68
N PRO A 13 5.64 -5.09 22.70
CA PRO A 13 6.66 -5.57 23.60
C PRO A 13 7.94 -4.86 23.14
N ALA A 14 8.53 -4.09 24.04
CA ALA A 14 9.92 -3.70 23.90
C ALA A 14 10.68 -4.94 23.42
N LEU A 15 11.40 -4.81 22.30
CA LEU A 15 12.38 -5.79 21.89
C LEU A 15 13.40 -5.88 23.02
N ASP A 16 13.11 -6.77 23.96
CA ASP A 16 13.98 -7.16 25.05
C ASP A 16 15.23 -7.78 24.39
N GLN A 17 16.28 -6.98 24.32
CA GLN A 17 17.59 -7.36 23.80
C GLN A 17 18.37 -8.25 24.80
N THR A 18 17.69 -9.01 25.67
CA THR A 18 18.35 -9.89 26.65
C THR A 18 17.95 -11.36 26.50
N ILE A 19 18.02 -11.90 25.28
CA ILE A 19 18.19 -13.35 25.13
C ILE A 19 19.67 -13.62 24.84
N PRO A 20 20.45 -14.17 25.79
CA PRO A 20 21.77 -14.69 25.48
C PRO A 20 21.55 -15.93 24.60
N ARG A 21 21.50 -15.74 23.27
CA ARG A 21 21.58 -16.82 22.30
C ARG A 21 22.93 -17.49 22.52
N ARG A 22 22.96 -18.61 23.25
CA ARG A 22 24.14 -19.48 23.30
C ARG A 22 24.27 -20.17 21.95
N MET A 23 24.69 -19.41 20.94
CA MET A 23 25.24 -20.01 19.73
C MET A 23 26.54 -20.69 20.17
N TRP A 24 26.63 -21.99 19.95
CA TRP A 24 27.89 -22.69 20.18
C TRP A 24 28.96 -22.05 19.31
N THR A 25 30.06 -21.61 19.93
CA THR A 25 31.23 -21.05 19.26
C THR A 25 32.44 -21.92 19.61
N PRO A 26 33.27 -22.34 18.63
CA PRO A 26 34.47 -23.10 18.93
C PRO A 26 35.43 -22.28 19.80
N ALA A 27 36.12 -22.96 20.73
CA ALA A 27 37.06 -22.31 21.65
C ALA A 27 38.30 -21.74 20.94
N ASP A 28 38.68 -22.34 19.80
CA ASP A 28 39.69 -21.83 18.88
C ASP A 28 39.23 -22.12 17.43
N ALA A 29 38.99 -21.06 16.65
CA ALA A 29 38.51 -21.18 15.27
C ALA A 29 39.59 -21.69 14.29
N SER A 30 40.85 -21.74 14.72
CA SER A 30 42.01 -22.12 13.88
C SER A 30 42.51 -23.54 14.16
N ALA A 31 42.02 -24.18 15.23
CA ALA A 31 42.36 -25.54 15.59
C ALA A 31 41.54 -26.57 14.79
N LEU A 32 42.11 -27.76 14.56
CA LEU A 32 41.36 -28.87 13.97
C LEU A 32 40.22 -29.29 14.92
N PRO A 33 38.96 -29.32 14.44
CA PRO A 33 37.83 -29.67 15.29
C PRO A 33 37.96 -31.09 15.85
N SER A 34 37.70 -31.27 17.14
CA SER A 34 37.53 -32.61 17.70
C SER A 34 36.19 -33.20 17.25
N GLU A 35 36.04 -34.52 17.32
CA GLU A 35 34.77 -35.21 17.00
C GLU A 35 33.60 -34.64 17.81
N LYS A 36 33.86 -34.24 19.07
CA LYS A 36 32.87 -33.61 19.94
C LYS A 36 32.47 -32.21 19.45
N ASP A 37 33.42 -31.45 18.91
CA ASP A 37 33.15 -30.14 18.34
C ASP A 37 32.32 -30.25 17.06
N LEU A 38 32.58 -31.28 16.23
CA LEU A 38 31.77 -31.56 15.04
C LEU A 38 30.31 -31.89 15.39
N ILE A 39 30.08 -32.72 16.40
CA ILE A 39 28.72 -33.06 16.88
C ILE A 39 27.99 -31.82 17.43
N ASN A 40 28.68 -31.00 18.22
CA ASN A 40 28.13 -29.77 18.78
C ASN A 40 27.83 -28.73 17.69
N ALA A 41 28.75 -28.54 16.75
CA ALA A 41 28.57 -27.65 15.60
C ALA A 41 27.36 -28.07 14.77
N ARG A 42 27.21 -29.37 14.51
CA ARG A 42 26.10 -29.90 13.71
C ARG A 42 24.76 -29.68 14.41
N SER A 43 24.70 -29.95 15.72
CA SER A 43 23.50 -29.70 16.52
C SER A 43 23.12 -28.22 16.52
N ALA A 44 24.09 -27.32 16.70
CA ALA A 44 23.85 -25.87 16.64
C ALA A 44 23.42 -25.39 15.25
N ILE A 45 23.95 -25.98 14.18
CA ILE A 45 23.51 -25.69 12.80
C ILE A 45 22.05 -26.12 12.61
N ASP A 46 21.67 -27.30 13.11
CA ASP A 46 20.30 -27.78 12.96
C ASP A 46 19.32 -26.94 13.79
N GLU A 47 19.68 -26.57 15.02
CA GLU A 47 18.90 -25.63 15.84
C GLU A 47 18.72 -24.28 15.14
N THR A 48 19.79 -23.66 14.64
CA THR A 48 19.70 -22.38 13.92
C THR A 48 18.88 -22.46 12.64
N LYS A 49 18.93 -23.58 11.90
CA LYS A 49 18.04 -23.82 10.75
C LYS A 49 16.58 -23.87 11.16
N THR A 50 16.25 -24.58 12.24
CA THR A 50 14.85 -24.65 12.72
C THR A 50 14.34 -23.29 13.15
N GLU A 51 15.15 -22.49 13.86
CA GLU A 51 14.80 -21.12 14.21
C GLU A 51 14.58 -20.25 12.98
N LEU A 52 15.45 -20.38 11.97
CA LEU A 52 15.33 -19.64 10.71
C LEU A 52 14.02 -19.99 9.99
N GLU A 53 13.67 -21.27 9.89
CA GLU A 53 12.42 -21.70 9.28
C GLU A 53 11.19 -21.14 10.02
N ILE A 54 11.23 -21.12 11.35
CA ILE A 54 10.16 -20.52 12.16
C ILE A 54 10.07 -19.02 11.89
N ALA A 55 11.20 -18.31 11.92
CA ALA A 55 11.25 -16.87 11.67
C ALA A 55 10.73 -16.51 10.27
N LEU A 56 11.07 -17.30 9.25
CA LEU A 56 10.56 -17.13 7.89
C LEU A 56 9.04 -17.32 7.79
N LYS A 57 8.48 -18.33 8.48
CA LYS A 57 7.03 -18.52 8.54
C LYS A 57 6.32 -17.35 9.20
N VAL A 58 6.87 -16.81 10.29
CA VAL A 58 6.33 -15.63 10.98
C VAL A 58 6.38 -14.41 10.06
N LEU A 59 7.49 -14.20 9.36
CA LEU A 59 7.65 -13.09 8.41
C LEU A 59 6.61 -13.16 7.29
N GLU A 60 6.36 -14.34 6.74
CA GLU A 60 5.38 -14.52 5.67
C GLU A 60 3.95 -14.24 6.15
N ALA A 61 3.59 -14.74 7.34
CA ALA A 61 2.32 -14.41 7.97
C ALA A 61 2.16 -12.90 8.22
N ALA A 62 3.22 -12.22 8.65
CA ALA A 62 3.23 -10.78 8.84
C ALA A 62 3.02 -10.02 7.52
N LYS A 63 3.67 -10.43 6.42
CA LYS A 63 3.46 -9.83 5.09
C LYS A 63 2.02 -9.96 4.61
N LEU A 64 1.43 -11.14 4.76
CA LEU A 64 0.02 -11.37 4.42
C LEU A 64 -0.90 -10.45 5.23
N ARG A 65 -0.61 -10.27 6.53
CA ARG A 65 -1.37 -9.36 7.39
C ARG A 65 -1.24 -7.91 6.94
N VAL A 66 -0.04 -7.46 6.59
CA VAL A 66 0.21 -6.12 6.04
C VAL A 66 -0.59 -5.91 4.76
N ALA A 67 -0.54 -6.86 3.82
CA ALA A 67 -1.31 -6.77 2.57
C ALA A 67 -2.82 -6.66 2.81
N ALA A 68 -3.36 -7.44 3.75
CA ALA A 68 -4.76 -7.36 4.13
C ALA A 68 -5.13 -6.01 4.75
N LEU A 69 -4.26 -5.43 5.58
CA LEU A 69 -4.46 -4.11 6.17
C LEU A 69 -4.44 -3.01 5.13
N ILE A 70 -3.47 -3.04 4.19
CA ILE A 70 -3.42 -2.10 3.06
C ILE A 70 -4.72 -2.16 2.27
N LYS A 71 -5.20 -3.36 1.93
CA LYS A 71 -6.46 -3.53 1.21
C LYS A 71 -7.64 -2.94 1.98
N SER A 72 -7.71 -3.16 3.30
CA SER A 72 -8.76 -2.57 4.15
C SER A 72 -8.69 -1.05 4.18
N LEU A 73 -7.49 -0.46 4.25
CA LEU A 73 -7.31 0.99 4.21
C LEU A 73 -7.76 1.56 2.88
N GLU A 74 -7.41 0.95 1.76
CA GLU A 74 -7.83 1.42 0.44
C GLU A 74 -9.36 1.38 0.28
N VAL A 75 -10.02 0.35 0.80
CA VAL A 75 -11.49 0.29 0.83
C VAL A 75 -12.09 1.44 1.66
N GLN A 76 -11.53 1.71 2.84
CA GLN A 76 -11.98 2.79 3.71
C GLN A 76 -11.73 4.17 3.10
N ARG A 77 -10.54 4.39 2.51
CA ARG A 77 -10.20 5.62 1.79
C ARG A 77 -11.13 5.85 0.62
N ALA A 78 -11.42 4.80 -0.16
CA ALA A 78 -12.40 4.85 -1.24
C ALA A 78 -13.81 5.15 -0.71
N TRP A 79 -14.19 4.64 0.47
CA TRP A 79 -15.49 4.91 1.09
C TRP A 79 -15.68 6.38 1.48
N ILE A 80 -14.67 7.00 2.07
CA ILE A 80 -14.72 8.41 2.47
C ILE A 80 -14.36 9.38 1.33
N ALA A 81 -13.94 8.86 0.18
CA ALA A 81 -13.49 9.69 -0.93
C ALA A 81 -14.62 10.64 -1.38
N PRO A 82 -14.34 11.95 -1.55
CA PRO A 82 -15.35 12.94 -1.94
C PRO A 82 -16.15 12.55 -3.18
N ILE A 83 -15.52 11.84 -4.13
CA ILE A 83 -16.13 11.31 -5.35
C ILE A 83 -17.41 10.46 -5.10
N ARG A 84 -17.50 9.75 -3.98
CA ARG A 84 -18.69 8.96 -3.62
C ARG A 84 -19.81 9.79 -3.01
N ARG A 85 -19.49 11.00 -2.52
CA ARG A 85 -20.44 11.93 -1.89
C ARG A 85 -20.93 13.00 -2.85
N LEU A 86 -20.19 13.25 -3.92
CA LEU A 86 -20.56 14.21 -4.95
C LEU A 86 -21.62 13.60 -5.87
N ASN A 87 -22.76 14.27 -5.97
CA ASN A 87 -23.79 13.91 -6.94
C ASN A 87 -23.29 14.21 -8.36
N PHE A 88 -23.95 13.57 -9.33
CA PHE A 88 -23.69 13.78 -10.75
C PHE A 88 -23.74 15.28 -11.10
N ASP A 89 -24.74 16.01 -10.60
CA ASP A 89 -24.96 17.42 -10.92
C ASP A 89 -23.81 18.33 -10.48
N THR A 90 -23.26 18.11 -9.28
CA THR A 90 -22.14 18.92 -8.76
C THR A 90 -20.87 18.64 -9.57
N LEU A 91 -20.58 17.36 -9.87
CA LEU A 91 -19.43 17.01 -10.71
C LEU A 91 -19.57 17.59 -12.12
N SER A 92 -20.75 17.45 -12.73
CA SER A 92 -21.06 18.00 -14.05
C SER A 92 -20.81 19.50 -14.08
N ARG A 93 -21.31 20.23 -13.06
CA ARG A 93 -21.11 21.67 -12.96
C ARG A 93 -19.64 22.06 -12.79
N VAL A 94 -18.87 21.34 -11.98
CA VAL A 94 -17.42 21.56 -11.83
C VAL A 94 -16.70 21.32 -13.16
N PHE A 95 -17.09 20.30 -13.92
CA PHE A 95 -16.49 19.99 -15.21
C PHE A 95 -16.84 21.01 -16.29
N GLU A 96 -18.06 21.56 -16.27
CA GLU A 96 -18.43 22.70 -17.12
C GLU A 96 -17.50 23.88 -16.88
N PHE A 97 -17.32 24.28 -15.61
CA PHE A 97 -16.40 25.37 -15.25
C PHE A 97 -14.95 25.07 -15.64
N SER A 98 -14.52 23.81 -15.48
CA SER A 98 -13.16 23.40 -15.84
C SER A 98 -12.92 23.46 -17.35
N GLY A 99 -13.93 23.14 -18.16
CA GLY A 99 -13.85 23.22 -19.62
C GLY A 99 -13.90 24.64 -20.16
N GLU A 100 -14.59 25.54 -19.47
CA GLU A 100 -14.60 26.97 -19.77
C GLU A 100 -13.21 27.61 -19.54
N ASP A 101 -12.51 27.21 -18.47
CA ASP A 101 -11.17 27.71 -18.13
C ASP A 101 -10.07 27.11 -19.01
N ASP A 102 -10.01 25.76 -19.08
CA ASP A 102 -9.06 25.05 -19.94
C ASP A 102 -9.71 23.78 -20.53
N PRO A 103 -9.98 23.74 -21.84
CA PRO A 103 -10.58 22.59 -22.48
C PRO A 103 -9.74 21.29 -22.36
N LYS A 104 -8.40 21.40 -22.19
CA LYS A 104 -7.53 20.23 -21.97
C LYS A 104 -7.71 19.63 -20.57
N THR A 105 -8.15 20.43 -19.60
CA THR A 105 -8.38 20.00 -18.22
C THR A 105 -9.55 19.02 -18.14
N VAL A 106 -10.59 19.16 -18.98
CA VAL A 106 -11.70 18.21 -19.06
C VAL A 106 -11.21 16.80 -19.45
N MET A 107 -10.28 16.71 -20.40
CA MET A 107 -9.67 15.44 -20.79
C MET A 107 -8.82 14.85 -19.65
N ARG A 108 -8.03 15.66 -18.96
CA ARG A 108 -7.22 15.20 -17.81
C ARG A 108 -8.09 14.71 -16.64
N ILE A 109 -9.16 15.44 -16.33
CA ILE A 109 -10.15 15.10 -15.30
C ILE A 109 -10.82 13.75 -15.63
N SER A 110 -11.14 13.50 -16.90
CA SER A 110 -11.73 12.22 -17.31
C SER A 110 -10.82 11.00 -17.03
N ALA A 111 -9.50 11.19 -16.99
CA ALA A 111 -8.54 10.12 -16.73
C ALA A 111 -8.41 9.78 -15.24
N VAL A 112 -9.02 10.55 -14.33
CA VAL A 112 -8.92 10.35 -12.87
C VAL A 112 -9.63 9.06 -12.42
N SER A 113 -10.79 8.75 -12.99
CA SER A 113 -11.54 7.53 -12.67
C SER A 113 -12.60 7.21 -13.72
N HIS A 114 -13.06 5.96 -13.77
CA HIS A 114 -14.18 5.56 -14.62
C HIS A 114 -15.47 6.36 -14.36
N GLN A 115 -15.74 6.70 -13.09
CA GLN A 115 -16.92 7.51 -12.74
C GLN A 115 -16.79 8.94 -13.24
N TRP A 116 -15.62 9.56 -13.11
CA TRP A 116 -15.38 10.92 -13.63
C TRP A 116 -15.49 10.96 -15.14
N ARG A 117 -14.90 9.97 -15.83
CA ARG A 117 -15.06 9.80 -17.27
C ARG A 117 -16.52 9.70 -17.69
N ALA A 118 -17.30 8.84 -17.02
CA ALA A 118 -18.73 8.68 -17.32
C ALA A 118 -19.50 9.98 -17.12
N THR A 119 -19.24 10.71 -16.03
CA THR A 119 -19.89 12.00 -15.75
C THR A 119 -19.51 13.07 -16.77
N VAL A 120 -18.22 13.20 -17.10
CA VAL A 120 -17.74 14.15 -18.13
C VAL A 120 -18.38 13.84 -19.48
N LEU A 121 -18.40 12.59 -19.93
CA LEU A 121 -19.03 12.18 -21.18
C LEU A 121 -20.55 12.44 -21.19
N SER A 122 -21.20 12.35 -20.03
CA SER A 122 -22.63 12.64 -19.85
C SER A 122 -22.93 14.13 -19.67
N THR A 123 -21.93 15.00 -19.70
CA THR A 123 -22.07 16.46 -19.54
C THR A 123 -21.69 17.17 -20.85
N PRO A 124 -22.60 17.29 -21.83
CA PRO A 124 -22.28 17.88 -23.14
C PRO A 124 -21.69 19.30 -23.06
N ARG A 125 -22.13 20.09 -22.07
CA ARG A 125 -21.64 21.46 -21.84
C ARG A 125 -20.18 21.54 -21.43
N ALA A 126 -19.61 20.50 -20.82
CA ALA A 126 -18.17 20.48 -20.50
C ALA A 126 -17.31 20.46 -21.78
N TRP A 127 -17.89 20.05 -22.91
CA TRP A 127 -17.21 19.91 -24.19
C TRP A 127 -17.46 21.07 -25.17
N SER A 128 -18.38 22.00 -24.85
CA SER A 128 -18.73 23.10 -25.77
C SER A 128 -17.59 24.09 -26.02
N PHE A 129 -16.56 24.05 -25.18
CA PHE A 129 -15.39 24.93 -25.24
C PHE A 129 -14.18 24.29 -25.93
N LEU A 130 -14.28 23.02 -26.37
CA LEU A 130 -13.22 22.39 -27.14
C LEU A 130 -13.06 23.07 -28.51
N SER A 131 -11.93 23.75 -28.70
CA SER A 131 -11.50 24.20 -30.00
C SER A 131 -10.66 23.12 -30.68
N ILE A 132 -11.17 22.52 -31.76
CA ILE A 132 -10.49 21.47 -32.54
C ILE A 132 -9.16 21.98 -33.14
N SER A 133 -9.01 23.30 -33.31
CA SER A 133 -7.80 23.92 -33.85
C SER A 133 -6.59 23.95 -32.91
N HIS A 134 -6.72 23.49 -31.66
CA HIS A 134 -5.65 23.48 -30.65
C HIS A 134 -5.31 22.07 -30.14
N CYS A 135 -5.78 21.02 -30.81
CA CYS A 135 -5.64 19.63 -30.38
C CYS A 135 -4.44 18.91 -31.04
N ASP A 136 -3.24 19.48 -30.93
CA ASP A 136 -2.00 18.87 -31.47
C ASP A 136 -1.34 17.89 -30.49
N ASP A 137 -1.87 17.74 -29.27
CA ASP A 137 -1.37 16.81 -28.27
C ASP A 137 -1.88 15.38 -28.54
N HIS A 138 -1.23 14.68 -29.48
CA HIS A 138 -1.52 13.28 -29.82
C HIS A 138 -1.56 12.34 -28.60
N ASN A 139 -0.78 12.63 -27.56
CA ASN A 139 -0.73 11.83 -26.34
C ASN A 139 -2.03 11.91 -25.52
N VAL A 140 -2.70 13.06 -25.50
CA VAL A 140 -3.95 13.25 -24.73
C VAL A 140 -5.12 12.57 -25.46
N ILE A 141 -5.16 12.68 -26.79
CA ILE A 141 -6.14 11.97 -27.63
C ILE A 141 -5.99 10.45 -27.43
N LYS A 142 -4.76 9.93 -27.49
CA LYS A 142 -4.50 8.50 -27.31
C LYS A 142 -4.93 7.98 -25.93
N LEU A 143 -4.59 8.70 -24.86
CA LEU A 143 -5.06 8.39 -23.50
C LEU A 143 -6.59 8.44 -23.33
N PHE A 144 -7.27 9.18 -24.19
CA PHE A 144 -8.72 9.31 -24.14
C PHE A 144 -9.43 8.22 -24.95
N PHE A 145 -8.86 7.69 -26.04
CA PHE A 145 -9.53 6.71 -26.91
C PHE A 145 -9.04 5.26 -26.77
N ASP A 146 -7.91 5.01 -26.10
CA ASP A 146 -7.46 3.68 -25.67
C ASP A 146 -8.17 3.24 -24.36
#